data_AF-A0A945IB08-F1
#
_entry.id   AF-A0A945IB08-F1
#
_cell.length_a   1.000
_cell.length_b   1.000
_cell.length_c   1.000
_cell.angle_alpha   90.00
_cell.angle_beta   90.00
_cell.angle_gamma   90.00
#
_symmetry.space_group_name_H-M   'P 1'
#
loop_
_entity.id
_entity.type
_entity.pdbx_description
1 polymer ?
#
loop_
_entity_poly.entity_id
_entity_poly.type
_entity_poly.pdbx_seq_one_letter_code
_entity_poly.pdbx_strand_id
1 'polypeptide(L)'
;MEFEKQESEFISGKSLKGIDGVLFEIISEVKNETSEFGVKPRCSIAVVIGGVKSAKKWTLNQQNVNFLIDTFGKESTGWVGKTVGVFTEEVKGNTAIRIRGTA
;
A
#
# COMPACT_ATOMS: atom_id res chain seq x y z
N MET A 1 25.67 16.32 -14.03
CA MET A 1 24.19 16.40 -14.05
C MET A 1 23.71 15.26 -13.20
N GLU A 2 23.45 15.52 -11.92
CA GLU A 2 22.91 14.49 -11.02
C GLU A 2 21.46 14.26 -11.44
N PHE A 3 21.15 13.06 -11.89
CA PHE A 3 19.76 12.61 -12.00
C PHE A 3 19.24 12.48 -10.58
N GLU A 4 18.60 13.53 -10.06
CA GLU A 4 17.76 13.39 -8.88
C GLU A 4 16.70 12.35 -9.22
N LYS A 5 16.78 11.17 -8.59
CA LYS A 5 15.74 10.16 -8.66
C LYS A 5 14.48 10.82 -8.09
N GLN A 6 13.58 11.21 -8.97
CA GLN A 6 12.25 11.64 -8.58
C GLN A 6 11.64 10.49 -7.77
N GLU A 7 11.47 10.70 -6.46
CA GLU A 7 10.83 9.69 -5.64
C GLU A 7 9.43 9.45 -6.17
N SER A 8 9.12 8.19 -6.48
CA SER A 8 7.77 7.85 -6.89
C SER A 8 6.80 8.22 -5.78
N GLU A 9 5.71 8.88 -6.15
CA GLU A 9 4.57 9.11 -5.27
C GLU A 9 3.96 7.78 -4.80
N PHE A 10 4.11 6.72 -5.61
CA PHE A 10 3.53 5.42 -5.35
C PHE A 10 4.50 4.47 -4.66
N ILE A 11 4.00 3.75 -3.66
CA ILE A 11 4.73 2.61 -3.11
C ILE A 11 4.65 1.42 -4.07
N SER A 12 5.76 0.71 -4.23
CA SER A 12 5.85 -0.49 -5.07
C SER A 12 6.34 -1.70 -4.27
N GLY A 13 5.97 -2.91 -4.70
CA GLY A 13 6.54 -4.11 -4.09
C GLY A 13 8.05 -4.20 -4.29
N LYS A 14 8.58 -3.72 -5.42
CA LYS A 14 10.02 -3.71 -5.69
C LYS A 14 10.80 -2.88 -4.66
N SER A 15 10.27 -1.73 -4.25
CA SER A 15 10.88 -0.88 -3.22
C SER A 15 10.81 -1.47 -1.81
N LEU A 16 9.99 -2.50 -1.59
CA LEU A 16 9.82 -3.17 -0.30
C LEU A 16 10.43 -4.57 -0.27
N LYS A 17 11.02 -5.04 -1.37
CA LYS A 17 11.54 -6.41 -1.48
C LYS A 17 12.69 -6.62 -0.49
N GLY A 18 12.57 -7.63 0.35
CA GLY A 18 13.57 -7.97 1.38
C GLY A 18 13.55 -7.07 2.63
N ILE A 19 12.55 -6.16 2.75
CA ILE A 19 12.35 -5.36 3.96
C ILE A 19 11.32 -6.04 4.85
N ASP A 20 11.73 -6.39 6.06
CA ASP A 20 10.84 -6.93 7.09
C ASP A 20 10.23 -5.83 7.97
N GLY A 21 9.11 -6.16 8.63
CA GLY A 21 8.47 -5.28 9.60
C GLY A 21 7.84 -4.01 9.01
N VAL A 22 7.53 -4.02 7.70
CA VAL A 22 6.88 -2.88 7.03
C VAL A 22 5.43 -2.77 7.50
N LEU A 23 5.06 -1.59 7.99
CA LEU A 23 3.68 -1.27 8.36
C LEU A 23 3.13 -0.18 7.47
N PHE A 24 1.86 -0.32 7.07
CA PHE A 24 1.11 0.70 6.37
C PHE A 24 0.01 1.23 7.28
N GLU A 25 0.08 2.51 7.63
CA GLU A 25 -1.02 3.24 8.25
C GLU A 25 -1.85 3.91 7.15
N ILE A 26 -3.15 3.63 7.09
CA ILE A 26 -4.05 4.19 6.08
C ILE A 26 -4.40 5.63 6.48
N ILE A 27 -4.06 6.60 5.64
CA ILE A 27 -4.24 8.04 5.94
C ILE A 27 -5.32 8.71 5.09
N SER A 28 -5.88 8.01 4.10
CA SER A 28 -7.04 8.47 3.35
C SER A 28 -8.01 7.33 3.05
N GLU A 29 -9.27 7.68 2.80
CA GLU A 29 -10.24 6.74 2.23
C GLU A 29 -9.77 6.20 0.88
N VAL A 30 -10.29 5.03 0.50
CA VAL A 30 -9.99 4.43 -0.81
C VAL A 30 -10.87 5.04 -1.88
N LYS A 31 -10.24 5.56 -2.94
CA LYS A 31 -10.91 6.11 -4.11
C LYS A 31 -10.56 5.31 -5.35
N ASN A 32 -11.54 5.17 -6.23
CA ASN A 32 -11.33 4.61 -7.56
C ASN A 32 -10.76 5.72 -8.45
N GLU A 33 -9.49 5.60 -8.82
CA GLU A 33 -8.80 6.56 -9.67
C GLU A 33 -8.50 5.95 -11.04
N THR A 34 -8.62 6.76 -12.08
CA THR A 34 -8.25 6.36 -13.44
C THR A 34 -6.74 6.24 -13.58
N SER A 35 -6.30 5.18 -14.25
CA SER A 35 -4.91 4.98 -14.67
C SER A 35 -4.85 4.49 -16.10
N GLU A 36 -3.65 4.47 -16.69
CA GLU A 36 -3.41 3.91 -18.03
C GLU A 36 -3.82 2.43 -18.15
N PHE A 37 -3.91 1.72 -17.03
CA PHE A 37 -4.30 0.31 -16.94
C PHE A 37 -5.74 0.12 -16.41
N GLY A 38 -6.57 1.15 -16.57
CA GLY A 38 -7.96 1.18 -16.10
C GLY A 38 -8.11 1.78 -14.69
N VAL A 39 -9.33 1.72 -14.17
CA VAL A 39 -9.67 2.24 -12.85
C VAL A 39 -9.07 1.34 -11.77
N LYS A 40 -8.37 1.94 -10.80
CA LYS A 40 -7.74 1.22 -9.69
C LYS A 40 -8.13 1.83 -8.34
N PRO A 41 -8.40 0.99 -7.31
CA PRO A 41 -8.59 1.49 -5.96
C PRO A 41 -7.25 1.97 -5.39
N ARG A 42 -7.23 3.19 -4.87
CA ARG A 42 -6.04 3.83 -4.31
C ARG A 42 -6.36 4.54 -3.01
N CYS A 43 -5.39 4.55 -2.11
CA CYS A 43 -5.39 5.44 -0.94
C CYS A 43 -3.98 5.95 -0.68
N SER A 44 -3.89 6.97 0.16
CA SER A 44 -2.64 7.40 0.75
C SER A 44 -2.37 6.59 2.02
N ILE A 45 -1.10 6.26 2.23
CA ILE A 45 -0.60 5.55 3.41
C ILE A 45 0.63 6.27 3.98
N ALA A 46 0.87 6.10 5.28
CA ALA A 46 2.19 6.29 5.86
C ALA A 46 2.90 4.92 5.93
N VAL A 47 3.98 4.78 5.18
CA VAL A 47 4.87 3.62 5.19
C VAL A 47 5.82 3.77 6.36
N VAL A 48 5.79 2.81 7.29
CA VAL A 48 6.65 2.78 8.48
C VAL A 48 7.67 1.66 8.32
N ILE A 49 8.95 2.03 8.29
CA ILE A 49 10.10 1.09 8.20
C ILE A 49 11.13 1.52 9.24
N GLY A 50 11.44 0.64 10.20
CA GLY A 50 12.42 0.94 11.26
C GLY A 50 12.09 2.21 12.06
N GLY A 51 10.81 2.53 12.23
CA GLY A 51 10.34 3.74 12.92
C GLY A 51 10.26 5.01 12.05
N VAL A 52 10.79 5.00 10.82
CA VAL A 52 10.69 6.12 9.88
C VAL A 52 9.36 6.06 9.14
N LYS A 53 8.60 7.16 9.15
CA LYS A 53 7.35 7.30 8.39
C LYS A 53 7.59 8.08 7.10
N SER A 54 7.07 7.58 5.98
CA SER A 54 7.01 8.31 4.71
C SER A 54 5.61 8.20 4.08
N ALA A 55 5.06 9.31 3.62
CA ALA A 55 3.76 9.32 2.96
C ALA A 55 3.91 8.85 1.50
N LYS A 56 3.09 7.87 1.09
CA LYS A 56 3.04 7.34 -0.28
C LYS A 56 1.60 7.03 -0.67
N LYS A 57 1.34 6.97 -1.98
CA LYS A 57 0.11 6.39 -2.52
C LYS A 57 0.25 4.89 -2.69
N TRP A 58 -0.80 4.16 -2.35
CA TRP A 58 -0.89 2.72 -2.51
C TRP A 58 -2.01 2.36 -3.47
N THR A 59 -1.66 1.62 -4.53
CA THR A 59 -2.65 0.97 -5.38
C THR A 59 -2.98 -0.39 -4.79
N LEU A 60 -4.24 -0.58 -4.38
CA LEU A 60 -4.68 -1.83 -3.79
C LEU A 60 -4.97 -2.88 -4.87
N ASN A 61 -4.53 -4.11 -4.63
CA ASN A 61 -5.02 -5.27 -5.37
C ASN A 61 -6.28 -5.83 -4.68
N GLN A 62 -7.03 -6.66 -5.41
CA GLN A 62 -8.31 -7.20 -4.92
C GLN A 62 -8.17 -7.97 -3.59
N GLN A 63 -7.07 -8.70 -3.37
CA GLN A 63 -6.90 -9.44 -2.12
C GLN A 63 -6.72 -8.50 -0.92
N ASN A 64 -5.98 -7.41 -1.10
CA ASN A 64 -5.82 -6.41 -0.03
C ASN A 64 -7.13 -5.69 0.24
N VAL A 65 -7.92 -5.38 -0.80
CA VAL A 65 -9.26 -4.80 -0.63
C VAL A 65 -10.16 -5.76 0.16
N ASN A 66 -10.20 -7.03 -0.21
CA ASN A 66 -11.01 -8.04 0.49
C ASN A 66 -10.60 -8.15 1.96
N PHE A 67 -9.29 -8.22 2.25
CA PHE A 67 -8.81 -8.26 3.63
C PHE A 67 -9.27 -7.05 4.44
N LEU A 68 -9.19 -5.84 3.89
CA LEU A 68 -9.62 -4.62 4.57
C LEU A 68 -11.13 -4.60 4.81
N ILE A 69 -11.92 -5.10 3.86
CA ILE A 69 -13.37 -5.25 4.01
C ILE A 69 -13.69 -6.24 5.14
N ASP A 70 -13.05 -7.40 5.13
CA ASP A 70 -13.31 -8.47 6.11
C ASP A 70 -12.86 -8.05 7.52
N THR A 71 -11.84 -7.19 7.63
CA THR A 71 -11.25 -6.80 8.90
C THR A 71 -11.84 -5.51 9.49
N PHE A 72 -12.11 -4.50 8.65
CA PHE A 72 -12.51 -3.16 9.08
C PHE A 72 -13.91 -2.75 8.58
N GLY A 73 -14.59 -3.61 7.82
CA GLY A 73 -15.91 -3.36 7.26
C GLY A 73 -15.85 -2.78 5.84
N LYS A 74 -17.00 -2.71 5.17
CA LYS A 74 -17.10 -2.35 3.74
C LYS A 74 -16.77 -0.88 3.43
N GLU A 75 -16.94 0.01 4.40
CA GLU A 75 -16.77 1.46 4.20
C GLU A 75 -15.32 1.87 4.45
N SER A 76 -14.64 2.35 3.40
CA SER A 76 -13.22 2.68 3.49
C SER A 76 -12.88 3.89 4.37
N THR A 77 -13.87 4.71 4.69
CA THR A 77 -13.77 5.78 5.70
C THR A 77 -13.40 5.20 7.07
N GLY A 78 -13.90 4.01 7.42
CA GLY A 78 -13.56 3.31 8.66
C GLY A 78 -12.16 2.71 8.69
N TRP A 79 -11.44 2.73 7.57
CA TRP A 79 -10.07 2.20 7.46
C TRP A 79 -9.02 3.27 7.80
N VAL A 80 -9.39 4.55 7.74
CA VAL A 80 -8.48 5.66 8.04
C VAL A 80 -8.01 5.57 9.49
N GLY A 81 -6.70 5.70 9.68
CA GLY A 81 -6.01 5.53 10.96
C GLY A 81 -5.73 4.06 11.33
N LYS A 82 -6.19 3.08 10.56
CA LYS A 82 -5.85 1.66 10.79
C LYS A 82 -4.47 1.34 10.24
N THR A 83 -3.78 0.40 10.91
CA THR A 83 -2.45 -0.05 10.52
C THR A 83 -2.48 -1.54 10.19
N VAL A 84 -1.82 -1.88 9.08
CA VAL A 84 -1.63 -3.27 8.65
C VAL A 84 -0.17 -3.57 8.43
N GLY A 85 0.27 -4.76 8.83
CA GLY A 85 1.57 -5.29 8.47
C GLY A 85 1.54 -5.81 7.03
N VAL A 86 2.57 -5.50 6.24
CA VAL A 86 2.65 -5.93 4.84
C VAL A 86 3.92 -6.71 4.55
N PHE A 87 3.88 -7.50 3.49
CA PHE A 87 5.03 -8.19 2.94
C PHE A 87 4.97 -8.18 1.41
N THR A 88 6.06 -8.60 0.77
CA THR A 88 6.13 -8.72 -0.69
C THR A 88 6.10 -10.17 -1.13
N GLU A 89 5.42 -10.44 -2.24
CA GLU A 89 5.26 -11.76 -2.83
C GLU A 89 5.49 -11.68 -4.34
N GLU A 90 6.18 -12.66 -4.94
CA GLU A 90 6.30 -12.74 -6.39
C GLU A 90 5.09 -13.46 -7.01
N VAL A 91 4.40 -12.75 -7.90
CA VAL A 91 3.22 -13.25 -8.61
C VAL A 91 3.42 -13.02 -10.11
N LYS A 92 3.61 -14.10 -10.86
CA LYS A 92 3.78 -14.07 -12.34
C LYS A 92 4.82 -13.04 -12.81
N GLY A 93 5.97 -12.98 -12.15
CA GLY A 93 7.06 -12.05 -12.48
C GLY A 93 6.90 -10.62 -11.94
N ASN A 94 5.83 -10.32 -11.19
CA ASN A 94 5.62 -9.04 -10.51
C ASN A 94 5.78 -9.18 -8.99
N THR A 95 6.38 -8.18 -8.34
CA THR A 95 6.44 -8.12 -6.88
C THR A 95 5.18 -7.41 -6.35
N ALA A 96 4.24 -8.18 -5.81
CA ALA A 96 3.00 -7.70 -5.22
C ALA A 96 3.18 -7.37 -3.73
N ILE A 97 2.45 -6.36 -3.24
CA ILE A 97 2.34 -6.07 -1.81
C ILE A 97 1.11 -6.81 -1.28
N ARG A 98 1.28 -7.55 -0.18
CA ARG A 98 0.24 -8.32 0.50
C ARG A 98 0.12 -7.91 1.96
N ILE A 99 -1.09 -7.95 2.49
CA ILE A 99 -1.33 -7.75 3.92
C ILE A 99 -1.06 -9.06 4.66
N ARG A 100 -0.24 -9.01 5.71
CA ARG A 100 0.01 -10.14 6.64
C ARG A 100 -1.05 -10.22 7.72
N GLY A 101 -1.49 -9.07 8.22
CA GLY A 101 -2.42 -8.96 9.35
C GLY A 101 -2.52 -7.52 9.85
N THR A 102 -3.31 -7.31 10.89
CA THR A 102 -3.32 -6.05 11.65
C THR A 102 -2.05 -5.94 12.49
N ALA A 103 -1.52 -4.73 12.61
CA ALA A 103 -0.37 -4.43 13.46
C ALA A 103 -0.76 -4.18 14.92
#